data_AF-A0A447JDY0-F1
#
_entry.id   AF-A0A447JDY0-F1
#
_cell.length_a   1.000
_cell.length_b   1.000
_cell.length_c   1.000
_cell.angle_alpha   90.00
_cell.angle_beta   90.00
_cell.angle_gamma   90.00
#
_symmetry.space_group_name_H-M   'P 1'
#
loop_
_entity.id
_entity.type
_entity.pdbx_description
1 polymer ?
#
loop_
_entity_poly.entity_id
_entity_poly.type
_entity_poly.pdbx_seq_one_letter_code
_entity_poly.pdbx_strand_id
1 'polypeptide(L)'
;MYAVHSTTFDLVLMVALGVLGYILRKMHFPMSPLILGFVLGEMLEQNLRRALSISNGNMAILWQSGVAKALLLMAIMVIVVPPVLRLIRKHSRKPQVNAG
;
A
#
# COMPACT_ATOMS: atom_id res chain seq x y z
N MET A 1 1.43 37.81 -13.99
CA MET A 1 1.29 37.73 -12.52
C MET A 1 2.20 36.61 -12.02
N TYR A 2 3.22 37.02 -11.25
CA TYR A 2 4.24 36.28 -10.50
C TYR A 2 4.42 34.78 -10.80
N ALA A 3 5.23 34.50 -11.82
CA ALA A 3 5.98 33.25 -12.01
C ALA A 3 7.14 33.14 -10.99
N VAL A 4 6.85 33.33 -9.71
CA VAL A 4 7.80 33.21 -8.60
C VAL A 4 7.71 31.83 -7.95
N HIS A 5 6.61 31.10 -8.17
CA HIS A 5 6.42 29.78 -7.54
C HIS A 5 7.34 28.69 -8.06
N SER A 6 7.67 28.65 -9.35
CA SER A 6 8.63 27.68 -9.87
C SER A 6 10.05 27.99 -9.37
N THR A 7 10.51 29.23 -9.52
CA THR A 7 11.90 29.58 -9.16
C THR A 7 12.16 29.52 -7.65
N THR A 8 11.22 29.96 -6.81
CA THR A 8 11.39 29.88 -5.34
C THR A 8 11.26 28.44 -4.84
N PHE A 9 10.32 27.64 -5.37
CA PHE A 9 10.22 26.23 -5.00
C PHE A 9 11.47 25.45 -5.42
N ASP A 10 11.96 25.65 -6.65
CA ASP A 10 13.16 24.99 -7.16
C ASP A 10 14.39 25.38 -6.35
N LEU A 11 14.52 26.65 -5.96
CA LEU A 11 15.62 27.13 -5.11
C LEU A 11 15.56 26.49 -3.71
N VAL A 12 14.39 26.47 -3.09
CA VAL A 12 14.18 25.83 -1.78
C VAL A 12 14.43 24.32 -1.86
N LEU A 13 13.98 23.67 -2.94
CA LEU A 13 14.19 22.24 -3.17
C LEU A 13 15.68 21.91 -3.40
N MET A 14 16.40 22.71 -4.19
CA MET A 14 17.85 22.57 -4.36
C MET A 14 18.60 22.71 -3.04
N VAL A 15 18.24 23.71 -2.22
CA VAL A 15 18.85 23.91 -0.90
C VAL A 15 18.52 22.73 0.03
N ALA A 16 17.26 22.28 0.06
CA ALA A 16 16.84 21.14 0.87
C ALA A 16 17.57 19.84 0.49
N LEU A 17 17.67 19.54 -0.81
CA LEU A 17 18.42 18.39 -1.33
C LEU A 17 19.92 18.51 -1.03
N GLY A 18 20.50 19.71 -1.13
CA GLY A 18 21.89 19.97 -0.78
C GLY A 18 22.19 19.74 0.70
N VAL A 19 21.31 20.19 1.59
CA VAL A 19 21.40 19.93 3.04
C VAL A 19 21.24 18.43 3.33
N LEU A 20 20.28 17.76 2.70
CA LEU A 20 20.05 16.32 2.85
C LEU A 20 21.29 15.52 2.40
N GLY A 21 21.87 15.87 1.25
CA GLY A 21 23.11 15.28 0.74
C GLY A 21 24.31 15.52 1.66
N TYR A 22 24.41 16.71 2.27
CA TYR A 22 25.45 17.02 3.26
C TYR A 22 25.31 16.16 4.52
N ILE A 23 24.09 15.96 5.03
CA ILE A 23 23.82 15.09 6.18
C ILE A 23 24.19 13.64 5.85
N LEU A 24 23.76 13.13 4.70
CA LEU A 24 24.08 11.78 4.24
C LEU A 24 25.60 11.55 4.13
N ARG A 25 26.34 12.55 3.64
CA ARG A 25 27.80 12.52 3.57
C ARG A 25 28.45 12.54 4.96
N LYS A 26 27.93 13.36 5.89
CA LYS A 26 28.40 13.45 7.27
C LYS A 26 28.18 12.16 8.05
N MET A 27 27.11 11.41 7.73
CA MET A 27 26.81 10.11 8.32
C MET A 27 27.67 8.96 7.78
N HIS A 28 28.66 9.23 6.90
CA HIS A 28 29.49 8.21 6.25
C HIS A 28 28.68 7.06 5.66
N PHE A 29 27.50 7.36 5.08
CA PHE A 29 26.70 6.34 4.44
C PHE A 29 27.53 5.66 3.33
N PRO A 30 27.63 4.32 3.34
CA PRO A 30 28.32 3.62 2.26
C PRO A 30 27.59 3.88 0.93
N MET A 31 28.33 3.91 -0.19
CA MET A 31 27.75 4.10 -1.52
C MET A 31 26.71 3.04 -1.90
N SER A 32 26.81 1.84 -1.31
CA SER A 32 25.91 0.71 -1.59
C SER A 32 24.42 1.00 -1.30
N PRO A 33 24.00 1.44 -0.10
CA PRO A 33 22.59 1.78 0.17
C PRO A 33 22.06 2.94 -0.67
N LEU A 34 22.90 3.88 -1.11
CA LEU A 34 22.47 4.95 -2.04
C LEU A 34 22.07 4.38 -3.40
N ILE A 35 22.87 3.48 -3.95
CA ILE A 35 22.57 2.78 -5.22
C ILE A 35 21.32 1.91 -5.05
N LEU A 36 21.21 1.17 -3.95
CA LEU A 36 20.03 0.35 -3.67
C LEU A 36 18.76 1.21 -3.56
N GLY A 37 18.83 2.33 -2.86
CA GLY A 37 17.73 3.28 -2.75
C GLY A 37 17.34 3.88 -4.10
N PHE A 38 18.31 4.16 -4.97
CA PHE A 38 18.07 4.64 -6.34
C PHE A 38 17.33 3.60 -7.18
N VAL A 39 17.80 2.35 -7.19
CA VAL A 39 17.16 1.25 -7.94
C VAL A 39 15.74 0.97 -7.42
N LEU A 40 15.57 0.91 -6.10
CA LEU A 40 14.26 0.74 -5.48
C LEU A 40 13.32 1.92 -5.76
N GLY A 41 13.88 3.13 -5.84
CA GLY A 41 13.15 4.35 -6.21
C GLY A 41 12.60 4.28 -7.63
N GLU A 42 13.40 3.86 -8.61
CA GLU A 42 12.93 3.66 -9.98
C GLU A 42 11.83 2.60 -10.05
N MET A 43 12.03 1.47 -9.36
CA MET A 43 11.02 0.41 -9.26
C MET A 43 9.73 0.93 -8.63
N LEU A 44 9.82 1.77 -7.59
CA LEU A 44 8.68 2.38 -6.92
C LEU A 44 7.94 3.32 -7.88
N GLU A 45 8.63 4.20 -8.60
CA GLU A 45 8.01 5.12 -9.55
C GLU A 45 7.32 4.35 -10.69
N GLN A 46 7.98 3.32 -11.23
CA GLN A 46 7.41 2.48 -12.27
C GLN A 46 6.14 1.76 -11.80
N ASN A 47 6.16 1.18 -10.60
CA ASN A 47 5.00 0.51 -10.03
C ASN A 47 3.87 1.49 -9.68
N LEU A 48 4.20 2.68 -9.17
CA LEU A 48 3.25 3.76 -8.92
C LEU A 48 2.59 4.24 -10.21
N ARG A 49 3.38 4.50 -11.25
CA ARG A 49 2.90 4.89 -12.58
C ARG A 49 2.03 3.80 -13.20
N ARG A 50 2.45 2.53 -13.09
CA ARG A 50 1.70 1.37 -13.57
C ARG A 50 0.36 1.25 -12.83
N ALA A 51 0.37 1.39 -11.51
CA ALA A 51 -0.84 1.38 -10.70
C ALA A 51 -1.80 2.51 -11.12
N LEU A 52 -1.31 3.74 -11.26
CA LEU A 52 -2.10 4.92 -11.67
C LEU A 52 -2.60 4.84 -13.13
N SER A 53 -1.83 4.21 -14.02
CA SER A 53 -2.22 3.99 -15.41
C SER A 53 -3.34 2.95 -15.53
N ILE A 54 -3.25 1.82 -14.82
CA ILE A 54 -4.31 0.80 -14.75
C ILE A 54 -5.58 1.39 -14.09
N SER A 55 -5.37 2.37 -13.23
CA SER A 55 -6.36 3.07 -12.41
C SER A 55 -7.12 4.19 -13.13
N ASN A 56 -6.79 4.53 -14.38
CA ASN A 56 -7.30 5.73 -15.07
C ASN A 56 -7.08 7.03 -14.26
N GLY A 57 -5.94 7.17 -13.60
CA GLY A 57 -5.55 8.41 -12.90
C GLY A 57 -6.26 8.65 -11.55
N ASN A 58 -7.09 7.73 -11.08
CA ASN A 58 -7.76 7.87 -9.79
C ASN A 58 -6.82 7.54 -8.62
N MET A 59 -6.27 8.56 -7.95
CA MET A 59 -5.42 8.42 -6.75
C MET A 59 -6.09 7.65 -5.61
N ALA A 60 -7.42 7.47 -5.66
CA ALA A 60 -8.13 6.58 -4.74
C ALA A 60 -7.60 5.14 -4.78
N ILE A 61 -6.96 4.65 -5.85
CA ILE A 61 -6.42 3.27 -5.87
C ILE A 61 -5.25 3.08 -4.90
N LEU A 62 -4.53 4.14 -4.52
CA LEU A 62 -3.45 4.07 -3.52
C LEU A 62 -3.98 3.93 -2.09
N TRP A 63 -5.19 4.43 -1.80
CA TRP A 63 -5.83 4.42 -0.46
C TRP A 63 -7.04 3.48 -0.37
N GLN A 64 -7.61 3.11 -1.50
CA GLN A 64 -8.90 2.46 -1.70
C GLN A 64 -8.78 1.36 -2.76
N SER A 65 -7.61 0.72 -2.90
CA SER A 65 -7.40 -0.41 -3.80
C SER A 65 -8.49 -1.46 -3.58
N GLY A 66 -9.49 -1.45 -4.46
CA GLY A 66 -10.63 -2.38 -4.43
C GLY A 66 -10.14 -3.83 -4.48
N VAL A 67 -8.97 -4.06 -5.07
CA VAL A 67 -8.26 -5.35 -5.07
C VAL A 67 -7.79 -5.76 -3.68
N ALA A 68 -7.22 -4.85 -2.87
CA ALA A 68 -6.82 -5.16 -1.50
C ALA A 68 -8.04 -5.40 -0.62
N LYS A 69 -9.10 -4.58 -0.74
CA LYS A 69 -10.36 -4.81 -0.03
C LYS A 69 -11.02 -6.12 -0.46
N ALA A 70 -11.02 -6.46 -1.74
CA ALA A 70 -11.58 -7.72 -2.23
C ALA A 70 -10.79 -8.93 -1.74
N LEU A 71 -9.45 -8.88 -1.75
CA LEU A 71 -8.60 -9.93 -1.22
C LEU A 71 -8.76 -10.09 0.30
N LEU A 72 -8.82 -8.98 1.04
CA LEU A 72 -9.01 -8.99 2.50
C LEU A 72 -10.41 -9.49 2.86
N LEU A 73 -11.43 -9.10 2.11
CA LEU A 73 -12.81 -9.57 2.28
C LEU A 73 -12.94 -11.06 1.93
N MET A 74 -12.28 -11.55 0.87
CA MET A 74 -12.18 -12.98 0.58
C MET A 74 -11.47 -13.75 1.70
N ALA A 75 -10.35 -13.23 2.21
CA ALA A 75 -9.60 -13.86 3.29
C ALA A 75 -10.45 -13.99 4.58
N ILE A 76 -11.16 -12.92 4.96
CA ILE A 76 -12.11 -12.95 6.08
C ILE A 76 -13.23 -13.97 5.83
N MET A 77 -13.77 -14.02 4.62
CA MET A 77 -14.84 -14.98 4.27
C MET A 77 -14.39 -16.42 4.47
N VAL A 78 -13.19 -16.79 4.02
CA VAL A 78 -12.63 -18.15 4.18
C VAL A 78 -12.44 -18.51 5.65
N ILE A 79 -12.10 -17.56 6.50
CA ILE A 79 -11.88 -17.80 7.94
C ILE A 79 -13.21 -17.88 8.69
N VAL A 80 -14.19 -17.03 8.36
CA VAL A 80 -15.44 -16.86 9.12
C VAL A 80 -16.54 -17.82 8.67
N VAL A 81 -16.63 -18.16 7.39
CA VAL A 81 -17.64 -19.07 6.85
C VAL A 81 -17.61 -20.46 7.52
N PRO A 82 -16.46 -21.17 7.64
CA PRO A 82 -16.44 -22.47 8.29
C PRO A 82 -16.88 -22.49 9.76
N PRO A 83 -16.43 -21.58 10.67
CA PRO A 83 -16.90 -21.57 12.05
C PRO A 83 -18.36 -21.16 12.18
N VAL A 84 -18.85 -20.19 11.37
CA VAL A 84 -20.26 -19.78 11.38
C VAL A 84 -21.18 -20.91 10.90
N LEU A 85 -20.81 -21.61 9.81
CA LEU A 85 -21.55 -22.77 9.33
C LEU A 85 -21.51 -23.92 10.35
N ARG A 86 -20.40 -24.10 11.10
CA ARG A 86 -20.31 -25.09 12.20
C ARG A 86 -21.19 -24.71 13.39
N LEU A 87 -21.27 -23.43 13.76
CA LEU A 87 -22.15 -22.92 14.82
C LEU A 87 -23.64 -23.10 14.47
N ILE A 88 -24.01 -22.80 13.23
CA ILE A 88 -25.39 -22.95 12.74
C ILE A 88 -25.77 -24.43 12.57
N ARG A 89 -24.88 -25.28 12.03
CA ARG A 89 -25.14 -26.73 11.93
C ARG A 89 -25.18 -27.45 13.28
N LYS A 90 -24.51 -26.93 14.32
CA LYS A 90 -24.58 -27.49 15.67
C LYS A 90 -25.98 -27.35 16.29
N HIS A 91 -26.81 -26.41 15.80
CA HIS A 91 -28.19 -26.25 16.25
C HIS A 91 -29.20 -27.17 15.54
N SER A 92 -28.80 -27.89 14.47
CA SER A 92 -29.71 -28.79 13.72
C SER A 92 -29.31 -30.27 13.75
N ARG A 93 -28.52 -30.71 14.74
CA ARG A 93 -28.41 -32.13 15.10
C ARG A 93 -28.77 -32.37 16.56
N LYS A 94 -30.07 -32.35 16.85
CA LYS A 94 -30.66 -33.42 17.67
C LYS A 94 -31.72 -34.14 16.82
N PRO A 95 -31.65 -35.48 16.73
CA PRO A 95 -32.46 -36.29 15.83
C PRO A 95 -33.89 -36.42 16.35
N GLN A 96 -34.84 -36.50 15.44
CA GLN A 96 -36.17 -37.03 15.71
C GLN A 96 -36.09 -38.55 15.99
N VAL A 97 -37.17 -39.08 16.60
CA VAL A 97 -37.73 -40.46 16.49
C VAL A 97 -37.79 -41.29 17.81
N ASN A 98 -38.97 -41.19 18.45
CA ASN A 98 -39.92 -42.27 18.82
C ASN A 98 -39.86 -43.06 20.15
N ALA A 99 -41.09 -43.31 20.63
CA ALA A 99 -41.62 -44.42 21.43
C ALA A 99 -41.47 -44.44 22.96
N GLY A 100 -42.63 -44.26 23.61
CA GLY A 100 -42.94 -44.55 25.01
C GLY A 100 -44.41 -44.25 25.25
#